data_AF-A0A843S6S8-F1
#
_entry.id   AF-A0A843S6S8-F1
#
_cell.length_a   1.000
_cell.length_b   1.000
_cell.length_c   1.000
_cell.angle_alpha   90.00
_cell.angle_beta   90.00
_cell.angle_gamma   90.00
#
_symmetry.space_group_name_H-M   'P 1'
#
loop_
_entity.id
_entity.type
_entity.pdbx_description
1 polymer ?
#
loop_
_entity_poly.entity_id
_entity_poly.type
_entity_poly.pdbx_seq_one_letter_code
_entity_poly.pdbx_strand_id
1 'polypeptide(L)'
;MLRFLRYPVVSLGAEYLVMGHLMRRNVLTYKAPPNNEGYDLICIHADPRNSGKQMRVQVKSRLASDSDRGFPVKARTFGSFGGL
;
A
#
# COMPACT_ATOMS: atom_id res chain seq x y z
N MET A 1 19.46 11.73 -15.73
CA MET A 1 19.26 10.48 -14.96
C MET A 1 18.78 10.86 -13.55
N LEU A 2 17.49 10.73 -13.26
CA LEU A 2 16.95 11.04 -11.92
C LEU A 2 17.35 9.92 -10.96
N ARG A 3 18.24 10.21 -10.01
CA ARG A 3 18.65 9.31 -8.94
C ARG A 3 17.50 9.23 -7.92
N PHE A 4 16.72 8.16 -7.95
CA PHE A 4 15.69 7.92 -6.94
C PHE A 4 16.36 7.63 -5.60
N LEU A 5 16.30 8.57 -4.65
CA LEU A 5 16.71 8.28 -3.28
C LEU A 5 15.72 7.29 -2.67
N ARG A 6 16.24 6.15 -2.20
CA ARG A 6 15.47 5.14 -1.47
C ARG A 6 15.67 5.37 0.02
N TYR A 7 14.57 5.59 0.73
CA TYR A 7 14.56 5.75 2.18
C TYR A 7 13.83 4.55 2.81
N PRO A 8 14.54 3.44 3.09
CA PRO A 8 13.90 2.20 3.53
C PRO A 8 13.12 2.37 4.83
N VAL A 9 13.65 3.15 5.78
CA VAL A 9 12.98 3.42 7.06
C VAL A 9 11.68 4.21 6.86
N VAL A 10 11.69 5.22 5.98
CA VAL A 10 10.49 6.03 5.67
C VAL A 10 9.45 5.17 4.95
N SER A 11 9.88 4.32 4.02
CA SER A 11 9.00 3.38 3.33
C SER A 11 8.33 2.42 4.31
N LEU A 12 9.11 1.84 5.22
CA LEU A 12 8.61 0.92 6.24
C LEU A 12 7.65 1.63 7.21
N GLY A 13 7.98 2.86 7.63
CA GLY A 13 7.11 3.67 8.48
C GLY A 13 5.76 3.96 7.83
N ALA A 14 5.75 4.23 6.52
CA ALA A 14 4.52 4.43 5.77
C ALA A 14 3.65 3.17 5.71
N GLU A 15 4.24 1.97 5.57
CA GLU A 15 3.49 0.71 5.65
C GLU A 15 2.78 0.57 6.99
N TYR A 16 3.49 0.77 8.12
CA TYR A 16 2.90 0.67 9.44
C TYR A 16 1.85 1.75 9.72
N LEU A 17 2.03 2.96 9.19
CA LEU A 17 1.02 4.02 9.28
C LEU A 17 -0.27 3.61 8.57
N VAL A 18 -0.17 3.07 7.35
CA VAL A 18 -1.33 2.57 6.60
C VAL A 18 -2.00 1.42 7.34
N MET A 19 -1.22 0.45 7.86
CA MET A 19 -1.75 -0.65 8.66
C MET A 19 -2.55 -0.15 9.86
N GLY A 20 -1.98 0.75 10.67
CA GLY A 20 -2.68 1.32 11.82
C GLY A 20 -3.96 2.07 11.42
N HIS A 21 -3.93 2.78 10.30
CA HIS A 21 -5.08 3.54 9.80
C HIS A 21 -6.23 2.63 9.34
N LEU A 22 -5.92 1.48 8.74
CA LEU A 22 -6.90 0.47 8.31
C LEU A 22 -7.46 -0.31 9.51
N MET A 23 -6.61 -0.73 10.44
CA MET A 23 -7.03 -1.47 11.64
C MET A 23 -7.97 -0.64 12.52
N ARG A 24 -7.76 0.68 12.62
CA ARG A 24 -8.70 1.60 13.32
C ARG A 24 -10.10 1.65 12.70
N ARG A 25 -10.27 1.21 11.46
CA ARG A 25 -11.55 1.09 10.76
C ARG A 25 -12.09 -0.34 10.71
N ASN A 26 -11.60 -1.22 11.59
CA ASN A 26 -11.95 -2.66 11.61
C ASN A 26 -11.61 -3.40 10.31
N VAL A 27 -10.54 -3.00 9.62
CA VAL A 27 -9.96 -3.75 8.50
C VAL A 27 -8.72 -4.47 9.00
N LEU A 28 -8.79 -5.80 9.13
CA LEU A 28 -7.65 -6.61 9.51
C LEU A 28 -6.60 -6.55 8.41
N THR A 29 -5.37 -6.21 8.78
CA THR A 29 -4.30 -5.93 7.82
C THR A 29 -3.04 -6.69 8.19
N TYR A 30 -2.46 -7.41 7.23
CA TYR A 30 -1.26 -8.22 7.38
C TYR A 30 -0.21 -7.79 6.36
N LYS A 31 1.07 -7.86 6.73
CA LYS A 31 2.15 -7.69 5.76
C LYS A 31 2.19 -8.86 4.80
N ALA A 32 2.43 -8.58 3.52
CA ALA A 32 2.71 -9.60 2.54
C ALA A 32 4.00 -10.36 2.93
N PRO A 33 4.11 -11.65 2.56
CA PRO A 33 5.35 -12.40 2.72
C PRO A 33 6.54 -11.67 2.08
N PRO A 34 7.76 -11.81 2.64
CA PRO A 34 8.95 -11.25 2.02
C PRO A 34 9.12 -11.76 0.58
N ASN A 35 9.65 -10.92 -0.30
CA ASN A 35 9.83 -11.18 -1.75
C ASN A 35 8.55 -11.26 -2.59
N ASN A 36 7.39 -10.82 -2.09
CA ASN A 36 6.19 -10.67 -2.90
C ASN A 36 6.27 -9.42 -3.80
N GLU A 37 6.28 -9.57 -5.13
CA GLU A 37 6.45 -8.45 -6.07
C GLU A 37 5.18 -7.61 -6.35
N GLY A 38 4.02 -8.02 -5.83
CA GLY A 38 2.73 -7.44 -6.21
C GLY A 38 2.17 -6.36 -5.27
N TYR A 39 2.29 -6.57 -3.97
CA TYR A 39 1.63 -5.75 -2.95
C TYR A 39 2.37 -5.86 -1.62
N ASP A 40 2.22 -4.85 -0.76
CA ASP A 40 2.90 -4.76 0.53
C ASP A 40 2.00 -5.29 1.66
N LEU A 41 0.68 -5.14 1.54
CA LEU A 41 -0.31 -5.50 2.55
C LEU A 41 -1.46 -6.34 1.98
N ILE A 42 -1.97 -7.26 2.80
CA ILE A 42 -3.21 -8.01 2.59
C ILE A 42 -4.23 -7.52 3.62
N CYS A 43 -5.40 -7.11 3.16
CA CYS A 43 -6.47 -6.60 4.00
C CYS A 43 -7.70 -7.50 3.89
N ILE A 44 -8.32 -7.83 5.01
CA ILE A 44 -9.55 -8.62 5.09
C ILE A 44 -10.55 -7.93 6.02
N HIS A 45 -11.83 -8.16 5.77
CA HIS A 45 -12.87 -7.68 6.69
C HIS A 45 -12.74 -8.41 8.04
N ALA A 46 -12.90 -7.70 9.16
CA ALA A 46 -12.76 -8.29 10.49
C ALA A 46 -13.84 -9.35 10.79
N ASP A 47 -15.05 -9.14 10.28
CA ASP A 47 -16.12 -10.15 10.29
C ASP A 47 -16.18 -10.88 8.93
N PRO A 48 -15.82 -12.17 8.87
CA PRO A 48 -15.85 -12.95 7.63
C PRO A 48 -17.27 -13.16 7.09
N ARG A 49 -18.33 -12.95 7.89
CA ARG A 49 -19.73 -13.06 7.45
C ARG A 49 -20.16 -11.88 6.59
N ASN A 50 -19.53 -10.73 6.80
CA ASN A 50 -19.82 -9.51 6.05
C ASN A 50 -19.14 -9.55 4.67
N SER A 51 -17.87 -9.98 4.62
CA SER A 51 -17.15 -10.16 3.37
C SER A 51 -15.93 -11.07 3.53
N GLY A 52 -15.86 -12.12 2.69
CA GLY A 52 -14.66 -12.95 2.54
C GLY A 52 -13.65 -12.41 1.51
N LYS A 53 -13.90 -11.24 0.90
CA LYS A 53 -13.01 -10.67 -0.11
C LYS A 53 -11.70 -10.19 0.55
N GLN A 54 -10.59 -10.48 -0.12
CA GLN A 54 -9.27 -10.00 0.28
C GLN A 54 -8.88 -8.83 -0.63
N MET A 55 -8.38 -7.74 -0.03
CA MET A 55 -7.84 -6.60 -0.76
C MET A 55 -6.32 -6.58 -0.68
N ARG A 56 -5.66 -6.37 -1.82
CA ARG A 56 -4.20 -6.27 -1.94
C ARG A 56 -3.84 -4.80 -2.06
N VAL A 57 -2.97 -4.31 -1.18
CA VAL A 57 -2.61 -2.89 -1.12
C VAL A 57 -1.12 -2.72 -1.33
N GLN A 58 -0.77 -1.85 -2.26
CA GLN A 58 0.61 -1.40 -2.48
C GLN A 58 0.80 -0.01 -1.86
N VAL A 59 1.72 0.11 -0.93
CA VAL A 59 2.05 1.35 -0.23
C VAL A 59 3.17 2.07 -0.97
N LYS A 60 3.00 3.38 -1.14
CA LYS A 60 4.00 4.26 -1.75
C LYS A 60 4.20 5.47 -0.85
N SER A 61 5.45 5.77 -0.53
CA SER A 61 5.84 6.98 0.19
C SER A 61 6.76 7.84 -0.67
N ARG A 62 6.65 9.16 -0.52
CA ARG A 62 7.47 10.14 -1.24
C ARG A 62 7.93 11.22 -0.28
N LEU A 63 9.21 11.59 -0.41
CA LEU A 63 9.71 12.84 0.16
C LEU A 63 9.54 13.94 -0.89
N ALA A 64 8.76 14.97 -0.58
CA ALA A 64 8.58 16.12 -1.45
C ALA A 64 8.58 17.40 -0.60
N SER A 65 9.41 18.37 -0.97
CA SER A 65 9.55 19.64 -0.25
C SER A 65 8.64 20.75 -0.78
N ASP A 66 7.91 20.51 -1.87
CA ASP A 66 6.94 21.42 -2.48
C ASP A 66 6.19 20.64 -3.59
N SER A 67 4.95 20.18 -3.38
CA SER A 67 4.32 19.24 -4.32
C SER A 67 2.83 19.44 -4.52
N ASP A 68 2.48 20.12 -5.61
CA ASP A 68 1.12 20.15 -6.19
C ASP A 68 0.85 18.94 -7.12
N ARG A 69 1.67 17.87 -7.04
CA ARG A 69 1.59 16.70 -7.95
C ARG A 69 1.48 15.37 -7.21
N GLY A 70 0.67 14.46 -7.74
CA GLY A 70 0.50 13.10 -7.20
C GLY A 70 1.75 12.21 -7.28
N PHE A 71 1.67 11.03 -6.66
CA PHE A 71 2.74 10.02 -6.73
C PHE A 71 2.86 9.47 -8.16
N PRO A 72 4.05 9.47 -8.78
CA PRO A 72 4.21 8.92 -10.13
C PRO A 72 4.02 7.40 -10.10
N VAL A 73 2.92 6.92 -10.69
CA VAL A 73 2.60 5.50 -10.88
C VAL A 73 2.99 5.11 -12.31
N LYS A 74 3.54 3.90 -12.50
CA LYS A 74 3.85 3.40 -13.84
C LYS A 74 2.55 3.17 -14.62
N ALA A 75 2.50 3.59 -15.88
CA ALA A 75 1.31 3.46 -16.73
C ALA A 75 0.75 2.03 -16.77
N ARG A 76 1.63 1.04 -16.83
CA ARG A 76 1.28 -0.39 -16.83
C ARG A 76 0.51 -0.87 -15.58
N THR A 77 0.58 -0.13 -14.47
CA THR A 77 -0.04 -0.52 -13.19
C THR A 77 -1.50 -0.06 -13.12
N PHE A 78 -1.94 0.88 -13.97
CA PHE A 78 -3.32 1.38 -13.95
C PHE A 78 -4.37 0.29 -14.21
N GLY A 79 -4.07 -0.70 -15.08
CA GLY A 79 -4.96 -1.84 -15.34
C GLY A 79 -4.95 -2.93 -14.26
N SER A 80 -3.99 -2.89 -13.34
CA SER A 80 -3.85 -3.89 -12.26
C SER A 80 -4.79 -3.63 -11.07
N PHE A 81 -5.45 -2.47 -11.03
CA PHE A 81 -6.39 -2.08 -9.97
C PHE A 81 -7.85 -2.41 -10.30
N GLY A 82 -8.13 -3.04 -11.44
CA GLY A 82 -9.47 -3.44 -11.89
C GLY A 82 -9.93 -4.77 -11.27
N GLY A 83 -10.33 -4.73 -10.00
CA GLY A 83 -10.89 -5.89 -9.30
C GLY A 83 -11.71 -5.47 -8.10
N LEU A 84 -12.88 -4.86 -8.35
CA LEU A 84 -13.98 -4.74 -7.39
C LEU A 84 -15.22 -5.43 -7.96
#